data_AF-A0A1I6LQS6-F1
#
_entry.id   AF-A0A1I6LQS6-F1
#
_cell.length_a   1.000
_cell.length_b   1.000
_cell.length_c   1.000
_cell.angle_alpha   90.00
_cell.angle_beta   90.00
_cell.angle_gamma   90.00
#
_symmetry.space_group_name_H-M   'P 1'
#
loop_
_entity.id
_entity.type
_entity.pdbx_description
1 polymer ?
#
loop_
_entity_poly.entity_id
_entity_poly.type
_entity_poly.pdbx_seq_one_letter_code
_entity_poly.pdbx_strand_id
1 'polypeptide(L)'
;MMEGHRREAIVVVKPSTLIFDAVTRLHERGMQGLRVRANFYATGHWRCRVYASRAGDEPDRERDQLLSYTSGRDQDIFGDGRRDWTVESLADELGGRAAPFPDATRSDPAYVEWFAGMREATGPDGVFALWDDYDDWESTGRVAVIRVHGDERTAPDFLPLPPSP
;
A
#
# COMPACT_ATOMS: atom_id res chain seq x y z
N MET A 1 -22.24 -40.10 16.83
CA MET A 1 -21.19 -39.13 17.23
C MET A 1 -20.26 -39.05 16.03
N MET A 2 -20.39 -38.02 15.20
CA MET A 2 -19.61 -37.84 13.96
C MET A 2 -18.89 -36.51 14.10
N GLU A 3 -17.57 -36.58 14.21
CA GLU A 3 -16.67 -35.44 14.43
C GLU A 3 -16.53 -34.67 13.12
N GLY A 4 -17.19 -33.51 13.06
CA GLY A 4 -17.11 -32.60 11.93
C GLY A 4 -15.69 -32.06 11.79
N HIS A 5 -14.98 -32.50 10.75
CA HIS A 5 -13.75 -31.87 10.29
C HIS A 5 -14.05 -30.41 9.92
N ARG A 6 -13.71 -29.48 10.82
CA ARG A 6 -13.61 -28.07 10.51
C ARG A 6 -12.52 -27.93 9.45
N ARG A 7 -12.91 -27.66 8.20
CA ARG A 7 -11.99 -27.14 7.19
C ARG A 7 -11.57 -25.76 7.67
N GLU A 8 -10.37 -25.62 8.19
CA GLU A 8 -9.74 -24.31 8.35
C GLU A 8 -9.65 -23.68 6.96
N ALA A 9 -10.35 -22.57 6.77
CA ALA A 9 -10.19 -21.78 5.56
C ALA A 9 -8.77 -21.22 5.57
N ILE A 10 -7.96 -21.58 4.57
CA ILE A 10 -6.68 -20.91 4.33
C ILE A 10 -7.05 -19.47 3.93
N VAL A 11 -6.81 -18.53 4.85
CA VAL A 11 -6.96 -17.11 4.55
C VAL A 11 -5.80 -16.71 3.65
N VAL A 12 -6.05 -16.63 2.35
CA VAL A 12 -5.08 -16.11 1.39
C VAL A 12 -5.06 -14.58 1.55
N VAL A 13 -4.00 -14.07 2.15
CA VAL A 13 -3.78 -12.62 2.27
C VAL A 13 -3.59 -12.04 0.87
N LYS A 14 -4.32 -10.97 0.56
CA LYS A 14 -4.16 -10.27 -0.74
C LYS A 14 -2.81 -9.55 -0.75
N PRO A 15 -2.03 -9.60 -1.83
CA PRO A 15 -0.74 -8.91 -1.88
C PRO A 15 -0.85 -7.40 -1.63
N SER A 16 -1.98 -6.79 -1.99
CA SER A 16 -2.22 -5.37 -1.77
C SER A 16 -2.27 -5.00 -0.29
N THR A 17 -2.93 -5.81 0.55
CA THR A 17 -2.98 -5.58 2.00
C THR A 17 -1.63 -5.94 2.63
N LEU A 18 -1.00 -7.02 2.15
CA LEU A 18 0.33 -7.42 2.59
C LEU A 18 1.39 -6.32 2.39
N ILE A 19 1.38 -5.64 1.24
CA ILE A 19 2.28 -4.51 0.96
C ILE A 19 2.03 -3.36 1.94
N PHE A 20 0.77 -3.02 2.20
CA PHE A 20 0.44 -1.94 3.14
C PHE A 20 0.87 -2.28 4.56
N ASP A 21 0.63 -3.50 5.02
CA ASP A 21 1.02 -3.95 6.35
C ASP A 21 2.55 -4.00 6.50
N ALA A 22 3.28 -4.40 5.44
CA ALA A 22 4.73 -4.34 5.43
C ALA A 22 5.26 -2.91 5.53
N VAL A 23 4.60 -1.94 4.89
CA VAL A 23 4.97 -0.52 5.01
C VAL A 23 4.66 0.03 6.40
N THR A 24 3.49 -0.29 6.98
CA THR A 24 3.18 0.03 8.38
C THR A 24 4.28 -0.50 9.30
N ARG A 25 4.72 -1.75 9.08
CA ARG A 25 5.78 -2.37 9.86
C ARG A 25 7.12 -1.65 9.72
N LEU A 26 7.43 -1.11 8.54
CA LEU A 26 8.64 -0.31 8.32
C LEU A 26 8.55 1.07 8.98
N HIS A 27 7.36 1.70 8.99
CA HIS A 27 7.13 2.94 9.74
C HIS A 27 7.34 2.74 11.25
N GLU A 28 6.86 1.64 11.81
CA GLU A 28 7.11 1.25 13.22
C GLU A 28 8.60 1.04 13.52
N ARG A 29 9.37 0.58 12.52
CA ARG A 29 10.83 0.40 12.60
C ARG A 29 11.61 1.70 12.35
N GLY A 30 10.92 2.84 12.20
CA GLY A 30 11.52 4.17 12.03
C GLY A 30 11.78 4.59 10.58
N MET A 31 11.33 3.82 9.58
CA MET A 31 11.50 4.15 8.16
C MET A 31 10.37 5.03 7.63
N GLN A 32 10.16 6.17 8.28
CA GLN A 32 8.97 7.02 8.08
C GLN A 32 8.98 7.79 6.75
N GLY A 33 10.14 7.96 6.11
CA GLY A 33 10.26 8.58 4.79
C GLY A 33 9.83 7.66 3.63
N LEU A 34 9.44 6.42 3.92
CA LEU A 34 8.84 5.53 2.94
C LEU A 34 7.39 5.90 2.67
N ARG A 35 7.06 6.01 1.38
CA ARG A 35 5.73 6.36 0.90
C ARG A 35 5.16 5.33 -0.05
N VAL A 36 3.84 5.32 -0.11
CA VAL A 36 3.02 4.46 -0.94
C VAL A 36 2.21 5.30 -1.91
N ARG A 37 2.31 4.96 -3.20
CA ARG A 37 1.41 5.46 -4.24
C ARG A 37 0.63 4.32 -4.85
N ALA A 38 -0.65 4.27 -4.51
CA ALA A 38 -1.59 3.27 -5.02
C ALA A 38 -2.53 3.89 -6.06
N ASN A 39 -2.85 3.18 -7.14
CA ASN A 39 -3.67 3.67 -8.25
C ASN A 39 -4.56 2.54 -8.78
N PHE A 40 -5.75 2.87 -9.27
CA PHE A 40 -6.62 1.96 -9.98
C PHE A 40 -6.65 2.36 -11.46
N TYR A 41 -6.39 1.41 -12.36
CA TYR A 41 -6.43 1.65 -13.82
C TYR A 41 -7.75 1.15 -14.40
N ALA A 42 -8.22 1.76 -15.50
CA ALA A 42 -9.44 1.38 -16.22
C ALA A 42 -9.44 -0.09 -16.66
N THR A 43 -8.27 -0.71 -16.81
CA THR A 43 -8.13 -2.14 -17.10
C THR A 43 -8.49 -3.04 -15.91
N GLY A 44 -8.96 -2.50 -14.79
CA GLY A 44 -9.39 -3.28 -13.62
C GLY A 44 -8.25 -3.67 -12.66
N HIS A 45 -7.05 -3.11 -12.85
CA HIS A 45 -5.88 -3.47 -12.05
C HIS A 45 -5.56 -2.40 -11.02
N TRP A 46 -5.36 -2.84 -9.78
CA TRP A 46 -4.74 -2.03 -8.74
C TRP A 46 -3.22 -2.08 -8.92
N ARG A 47 -2.57 -0.94 -8.75
CA ARG A 47 -1.12 -0.80 -8.81
C ARG A 47 -0.62 -0.09 -7.58
N CYS A 48 0.54 -0.50 -7.11
CA CYS A 48 1.17 0.09 -5.93
C CYS A 48 2.65 0.28 -6.16
N ARG A 49 3.13 1.44 -5.76
CA ARG A 49 4.54 1.78 -5.74
C ARG A 49 4.94 2.13 -4.32
N VAL A 50 6.07 1.60 -3.88
CA VAL A 50 6.70 1.94 -2.59
C VAL A 50 8.02 2.60 -2.92
N TYR A 51 8.29 3.75 -2.31
CA TYR A 51 9.41 4.60 -2.66
C TYR A 51 9.87 5.43 -1.46
N ALA A 52 11.11 5.92 -1.50
CA ALA A 52 11.61 6.87 -0.50
C ALA A 52 11.44 8.30 -1.04
N SER A 53 10.80 9.19 -0.28
CA SER A 53 10.61 10.59 -0.67
C SER A 53 11.64 11.51 0.00
N ARG A 54 12.09 12.55 -0.71
CA ARG A 54 13.04 13.53 -0.17
C ARG A 54 12.32 14.76 0.36
N ALA A 55 12.92 15.47 1.31
CA ALA A 55 12.29 16.66 1.88
C ALA A 55 12.10 17.74 0.81
N GLY A 56 10.89 18.28 0.72
CA GLY A 56 10.54 19.27 -0.29
C GLY A 56 10.29 18.71 -1.70
N ASP A 57 10.26 17.38 -1.88
CA ASP A 57 9.69 16.79 -3.10
C ASP A 57 8.19 17.16 -3.19
N GLU A 58 7.66 17.24 -4.41
CA GLU A 58 6.22 17.36 -4.63
C GLU A 58 5.51 16.04 -4.25
N PRO A 59 4.23 16.07 -3.81
CA PRO A 59 3.53 14.86 -3.37
C PRO A 59 3.45 13.74 -4.43
N ASP A 60 3.46 14.10 -5.71
CA ASP A 60 3.43 13.19 -6.87
C ASP A 60 4.82 12.73 -7.31
N ARG A 61 5.89 13.31 -6.74
CA ARG A 61 7.26 13.00 -7.11
C ARG A 61 7.71 11.68 -6.48
N GLU A 62 7.90 10.69 -7.33
CA GLU A 62 8.45 9.39 -6.95
C GLU A 62 9.95 9.35 -7.25
N ARG A 63 10.77 9.13 -6.22
CA ARG A 63 12.21 8.87 -6.33
C ARG A 63 12.52 7.54 -5.68
N ASP A 64 13.63 6.91 -6.08
CA ASP A 64 14.19 5.78 -5.33
C ASP A 64 13.15 4.66 -5.08
N GLN A 65 12.48 4.26 -6.17
CA GLN A 65 11.38 3.29 -6.13
C GLN A 65 11.88 1.89 -5.71
N LEU A 66 11.29 1.36 -4.64
CA LEU A 66 11.64 0.07 -4.03
C LEU A 66 10.80 -1.09 -4.59
N LEU A 67 9.54 -0.78 -4.91
CA LEU A 67 8.55 -1.72 -5.42
C LEU A 67 7.68 -1.05 -6.49
N SER A 68 7.34 -1.82 -7.54
CA SER A 68 6.26 -1.53 -8.46
C SER A 68 5.46 -2.81 -8.71
N TYR A 69 4.27 -2.85 -8.12
CA TYR A 69 3.37 -3.99 -8.10
C TYR A 69 2.08 -3.69 -8.86
N THR A 70 1.49 -4.73 -9.45
CA THR A 70 0.13 -4.70 -10.01
C THR A 70 -0.61 -5.97 -9.64
N SER A 71 -1.91 -5.86 -9.35
CA SER A 71 -2.76 -7.02 -9.03
C SER A 71 -2.82 -8.06 -10.15
N GLY A 72 -2.46 -7.70 -11.39
CA GLY A 72 -2.30 -8.67 -12.48
C GLY A 72 -1.14 -9.66 -12.29
N ARG A 73 -0.23 -9.43 -11.33
CA ARG A 73 0.86 -10.37 -10.98
C ARG A 73 0.48 -11.37 -9.88
N ASP A 74 -0.72 -11.27 -9.33
CA ASP A 74 -1.16 -12.11 -8.22
C ASP A 74 -0.11 -12.11 -7.08
N GLN A 75 0.26 -13.27 -6.54
CA GLN A 75 1.19 -13.38 -5.40
C GLN A 75 2.67 -13.05 -5.73
N ASP A 76 3.03 -12.84 -7.00
CA ASP A 76 4.42 -12.49 -7.39
C ASP A 76 4.68 -10.98 -7.26
N ILE A 77 4.88 -10.54 -6.02
CA ILE A 77 4.98 -9.12 -5.65
C ILE A 77 6.12 -8.42 -6.40
N PHE A 78 7.28 -9.07 -6.53
CA PHE A 78 8.47 -8.50 -7.15
C PHE A 78 8.67 -8.87 -8.62
N GLY A 79 7.87 -9.80 -9.16
CA GLY A 79 8.05 -10.31 -10.52
C GLY A 79 9.25 -11.23 -10.66
N ASP A 80 9.69 -11.86 -9.56
CA ASP A 80 10.85 -12.76 -9.51
C ASP A 80 10.46 -14.22 -9.22
N GLY A 81 9.16 -14.50 -9.18
CA GLY A 81 8.60 -15.82 -8.94
C GLY A 81 8.43 -16.20 -7.47
N ARG A 82 8.93 -15.40 -6.51
CA ARG A 82 8.69 -15.63 -5.07
C ARG A 82 7.26 -15.22 -4.69
N ARG A 83 6.53 -16.14 -4.05
CA ARG A 83 5.09 -15.97 -3.73
C ARG A 83 4.75 -16.09 -2.25
N ASP A 84 5.60 -16.72 -1.45
CA ASP A 84 5.32 -17.04 -0.04
C ASP A 84 5.73 -15.90 0.89
N TRP A 85 5.19 -14.71 0.64
CA TRP A 85 5.50 -13.51 1.42
C TRP A 85 4.65 -13.44 2.69
N THR A 86 5.31 -13.23 3.82
CA THR A 86 4.70 -12.73 5.07
C THR A 86 4.96 -11.23 5.22
N VAL A 87 4.18 -10.56 6.09
CA VAL A 87 4.37 -9.14 6.40
C VAL A 87 5.82 -8.85 6.79
N GLU A 88 6.40 -9.64 7.69
CA GLU A 88 7.77 -9.45 8.16
C GLU A 88 8.79 -9.68 7.03
N SER A 89 8.66 -10.77 6.26
CA SER A 89 9.61 -11.04 5.16
C SER A 89 9.55 -9.98 4.05
N LEU A 90 8.36 -9.44 3.77
CA LEU A 90 8.19 -8.38 2.79
C LEU A 90 8.74 -7.05 3.32
N ALA A 91 8.52 -6.75 4.60
CA ALA A 91 9.12 -5.60 5.27
C ALA A 91 10.66 -5.68 5.25
N ASP A 92 11.24 -6.84 5.54
CA ASP A 92 12.69 -7.05 5.53
C ASP A 92 13.29 -6.84 4.12
N GLU A 93 12.65 -7.38 3.08
CA GLU A 93 13.07 -7.19 1.69
C GLU A 93 12.97 -5.71 1.27
N LEU A 94 11.84 -5.04 1.56
CA LEU A 94 11.67 -3.61 1.28
C LEU A 94 12.67 -2.75 2.05
N GLY A 95 12.91 -3.06 3.33
CA GLY A 95 13.90 -2.38 4.16
C GLY A 95 15.33 -2.55 3.63
N GLY A 96 15.68 -3.76 3.18
CA GLY A 96 16.95 -4.04 2.52
C GLY A 96 17.13 -3.23 1.23
N ARG A 97 16.08 -3.11 0.41
CA ARG A 97 16.08 -2.25 -0.80
C ARG A 97 16.16 -0.77 -0.47
N ALA A 98 15.62 -0.35 0.67
CA ALA A 98 15.62 1.01 1.14
C ALA A 98 16.96 1.44 1.75
N ALA A 99 17.79 0.50 2.21
CA ALA A 99 19.05 0.76 2.91
C ALA A 99 20.02 1.75 2.20
N PRO A 100 20.11 1.79 0.86
CA PRO A 100 20.95 2.77 0.15
C PRO A 100 20.41 4.22 0.17
N PHE A 101 19.17 4.44 0.61
CA PHE A 101 18.48 5.73 0.53
C PHE A 101 18.28 6.33 1.93
N PRO A 102 19.09 7.32 2.34
CA PRO A 102 18.99 7.93 3.68
C PRO A 102 17.60 8.49 3.98
N ASP A 103 16.94 9.02 2.95
CA ASP A 103 15.60 9.58 3.03
C ASP A 103 14.55 8.57 3.50
N ALA A 104 14.76 7.26 3.29
CA ALA A 104 13.85 6.22 3.78
C ALA A 104 13.72 6.22 5.32
N THR A 105 14.76 6.65 6.03
CA THR A 105 14.80 6.71 7.51
C THR A 105 14.52 8.10 8.08
N ARG A 106 14.22 9.07 7.21
CA ARG A 106 13.84 10.41 7.63
C ARG A 106 12.55 10.35 8.45
N SER A 107 12.49 11.15 9.51
CA SER A 107 11.26 11.37 10.27
C SER A 107 10.20 12.03 9.38
N ASP A 108 8.99 11.46 9.37
CA ASP A 108 7.83 11.99 8.64
C ASP A 108 6.52 11.56 9.36
N PRO A 109 6.31 12.02 10.61
CA PRO A 109 5.20 11.58 11.44
C PRO A 109 3.84 11.96 10.84
N ALA A 110 3.77 13.07 10.09
CA ALA A 110 2.55 13.50 9.43
C ALA A 110 2.12 12.49 8.35
N TYR A 111 3.06 11.97 7.56
CA TYR A 111 2.75 10.93 6.58
C TYR A 111 2.34 9.61 7.26
N VAL A 112 3.02 9.22 8.34
CA VAL A 112 2.69 8.00 9.09
C VAL A 112 1.27 8.08 9.67
N GLU A 113 0.91 9.22 10.28
CA GLU A 113 -0.45 9.47 10.79
C GLU A 113 -1.49 9.41 9.67
N TRP A 114 -1.21 10.07 8.54
CA TRP A 114 -2.08 10.03 7.37
C TRP A 114 -2.26 8.59 6.86
N PHE A 115 -1.18 7.83 6.70
CA PHE A 115 -1.22 6.46 6.20
C PHE A 115 -1.99 5.53 7.15
N ALA A 116 -1.80 5.68 8.46
CA ALA A 116 -2.57 4.96 9.47
C ALA A 116 -4.07 5.28 9.38
N GLY A 117 -4.44 6.56 9.22
CA GLY A 117 -5.82 6.98 9.01
C GLY A 117 -6.44 6.38 7.74
N MET A 118 -5.67 6.28 6.66
CA MET A 118 -6.12 5.58 5.44
C MET A 118 -6.37 4.09 5.70
N ARG A 119 -5.47 3.41 6.43
CA ARG A 119 -5.64 1.99 6.78
C ARG A 119 -6.89 1.76 7.62
N GLU A 120 -7.12 2.60 8.62
CA GLU A 120 -8.33 2.55 9.46
C GLU A 120 -9.60 2.73 8.60
N ALA A 121 -9.62 3.73 7.72
CA ALA A 121 -10.77 4.01 6.86
C ALA A 121 -11.08 2.87 5.85
N THR A 122 -10.04 2.14 5.41
CA THR A 122 -10.18 1.01 4.49
C THR A 122 -10.56 -0.30 5.17
N GLY A 123 -10.27 -0.44 6.47
CA GLY A 123 -10.34 -1.71 7.18
C GLY A 123 -9.21 -2.69 6.81
N PRO A 124 -9.18 -3.88 7.43
CA PRO A 124 -8.06 -4.82 7.31
C PRO A 124 -7.84 -5.32 5.88
N ASP A 125 -8.93 -5.56 5.14
CA ASP A 125 -8.89 -6.12 3.79
C ASP A 125 -8.95 -5.08 2.67
N GLY A 126 -9.12 -3.80 3.03
CA GLY A 126 -9.30 -2.71 2.09
C GLY A 126 -7.98 -2.09 1.61
N VAL A 127 -8.09 -1.30 0.55
CA VAL A 127 -6.97 -0.55 -0.05
C VAL A 127 -7.42 0.88 -0.36
N PHE A 128 -6.48 1.79 -0.63
CA PHE A 128 -6.82 3.10 -1.20
C PHE A 128 -6.23 3.23 -2.59
N ALA A 129 -6.75 4.18 -3.36
CA ALA A 129 -6.20 4.56 -4.66
C ALA A 129 -6.23 6.08 -4.80
N LEU A 130 -5.11 6.64 -5.23
CA LEU A 130 -4.96 8.06 -5.52
C LEU A 130 -5.51 8.41 -6.91
N TRP A 131 -5.68 7.43 -7.79
CA TRP A 131 -6.12 7.62 -9.18
C TRP A 131 -7.19 6.59 -9.53
N ASP A 132 -8.28 7.05 -10.15
CA ASP A 132 -9.13 6.26 -11.06
C ASP A 132 -9.20 7.07 -12.36
N ASP A 133 -9.24 6.43 -13.53
CA ASP A 133 -9.12 7.07 -14.86
C ASP A 133 -10.26 8.10 -15.17
N TYR A 134 -11.15 8.34 -14.22
CA TYR A 134 -12.29 9.23 -14.28
C TYR A 134 -12.21 10.44 -13.33
N ASP A 135 -11.32 10.45 -12.32
CA ASP A 135 -11.23 11.51 -11.32
C ASP A 135 -9.77 11.96 -11.10
N ASP A 136 -9.48 13.20 -11.48
CA ASP A 136 -8.18 13.84 -11.27
C ASP A 136 -8.09 14.36 -9.82
N TRP A 137 -7.47 13.58 -8.95
CA TRP A 137 -7.25 13.90 -7.53
C TRP A 137 -6.50 15.21 -7.31
N GLU A 138 -5.65 15.64 -8.25
CA GLU A 138 -4.94 16.91 -8.18
C GLU A 138 -5.90 18.09 -8.33
N SER A 139 -6.93 17.92 -9.17
CA SER A 139 -7.99 18.92 -9.35
C SER A 139 -9.00 18.97 -8.19
N THR A 140 -9.20 17.86 -7.48
CA THR A 140 -10.21 17.75 -6.40
C THR A 140 -9.62 17.90 -5.00
N GLY A 141 -8.31 17.75 -4.83
CA GLY A 141 -7.63 17.81 -3.54
C GLY A 141 -7.96 16.64 -2.61
N ARG A 142 -8.37 15.48 -3.16
CA ARG A 142 -8.83 14.33 -2.37
C ARG A 142 -8.44 12.98 -2.96
N VAL A 143 -8.35 11.97 -2.10
CA VAL A 143 -7.98 10.58 -2.41
C VAL A 143 -9.19 9.67 -2.33
N ALA A 144 -9.41 8.84 -3.36
CA ALA A 144 -10.47 7.84 -3.35
C ALA A 144 -10.11 6.66 -2.42
N VAL A 145 -10.99 6.39 -1.45
CA VAL A 145 -10.90 5.20 -0.59
C VAL A 145 -11.66 4.06 -1.25
N ILE A 146 -10.94 3.00 -1.65
CA ILE A 146 -11.56 1.80 -2.21
C ILE A 146 -11.69 0.75 -1.10
N ARG A 147 -12.80 0.81 -0.38
CA ARG A 147 -13.15 -0.29 0.52
C ARG A 147 -13.39 -1.54 -0.31
N VAL A 148 -12.58 -2.56 -0.08
CA VAL A 148 -12.79 -3.88 -0.67
C VAL A 148 -13.45 -4.74 0.40
N HIS A 149 -14.78 -4.82 0.37
CA HIS A 149 -15.53 -5.77 1.19
C HIS A 149 -16.01 -6.91 0.29
N GLY A 150 -15.25 -8.00 0.23
CA GLY A 150 -15.50 -9.06 -0.76
C GLY A 150 -15.28 -8.58 -2.21
N ASP A 151 -16.29 -8.76 -3.06
CA ASP A 151 -16.32 -8.34 -4.49
C ASP A 151 -17.11 -7.03 -4.73
N GLU A 152 -17.70 -6.43 -3.70
CA GLU A 152 -18.49 -5.21 -3.83
C GLU A 152 -17.63 -3.96 -3.60
N ARG A 153 -17.71 -3.03 -4.56
CA ARG A 153 -17.17 -1.67 -4.44
C ARG A 153 -18.25 -0.78 -3.82
N THR A 154 -18.00 -0.21 -2.65
CA THR A 154 -18.79 0.93 -2.18
C THR A 154 -18.34 2.20 -2.89
N ALA A 155 -19.23 3.19 -3.00
CA ALA A 155 -18.86 4.52 -3.51
C ALA A 155 -17.62 5.06 -2.76
N PRO A 156 -16.67 5.71 -3.45
CA PRO A 156 -15.45 6.19 -2.82
C PRO A 156 -15.78 7.27 -1.80
N ASP A 157 -15.31 7.08 -0.58
CA ASP A 157 -15.12 8.22 0.32
C ASP A 157 -13.84 8.94 -0.09
N PHE A 158 -13.88 10.26 -0.01
CA PHE A 158 -12.77 11.11 -0.42
C PHE A 158 -12.06 11.64 0.82
N LEU A 159 -10.82 11.20 1.04
CA LEU A 159 -9.96 11.63 2.16
C LEU A 159 -8.92 12.67 1.72
N PRO A 160 -8.32 13.43 2.65
CA PRO A 160 -7.29 14.41 2.31
C PRO A 160 -6.09 13.79 1.58
N LEU A 161 -5.40 14.59 0.76
CA LEU A 161 -4.14 14.19 0.12
C LEU A 161 -3.06 13.85 1.15
N PRO A 162 -2.08 12.99 0.79
CA PRO A 162 -0.91 12.79 1.64
C PRO A 162 -0.19 14.13 1.84
N PRO A 163 0.35 14.39 3.05
CA PRO A 163 1.13 15.61 3.31
C PRO A 163 2.40 15.62 2.46
N SER A 164 2.92 16.81 2.15
CA SER A 164 4.20 16.92 1.42
C SER A 164 5.36 16.28 2.21
N PRO A 165 6.34 15.67 1.52
CA PRO A 165 7.61 15.20 2.09
C PRO A 165 8.46 16.24 2.81
#